data_AF-A0A3A9B0I5-F1
#
_entry.id   AF-A0A3A9B0I5-F1
#
_cell.length_a   1.000
_cell.length_b   1.000
_cell.length_c   1.000
_cell.angle_alpha   90.00
_cell.angle_beta   90.00
_cell.angle_gamma   90.00
#
_symmetry.space_group_name_H-M   'P 1'
#
loop_
_entity.id
_entity.type
_entity.pdbx_description
1 polymer ?
#
loop_
_entity_poly.entity_id
_entity_poly.type
_entity_poly.pdbx_seq_one_letter_code
_entity_poly.pdbx_strand_id
1 'polypeptide(L)' 'MPSEAQKRATAKYNREKMVQKVVRFSPNERDLLAFLESKENMAGYIKSLIRADMEGRLTIKLDC' A
#
# COMPACT_ATOMS: atom_id res chain seq x y z
N MET A 1 -13.85 -9.99 21.16
CA MET A 1 -14.56 -9.17 20.14
C MET A 1 -14.34 -7.70 20.46
N PRO A 2 -14.07 -6.84 19.48
CA PRO A 2 -13.95 -5.40 19.72
C PRO A 2 -15.31 -4.80 20.10
N SER A 3 -15.33 -3.96 21.14
CA SER A 3 -16.55 -3.26 21.58
C SER A 3 -16.97 -2.19 20.56
N GLU A 4 -18.24 -1.78 20.59
CA GLU A 4 -18.75 -0.69 19.74
C GLU A 4 -17.96 0.62 19.93
N ALA A 5 -17.47 0.87 21.15
CA ALA A 5 -16.58 1.99 21.43
C ALA A 5 -15.22 1.86 20.71
N GLN A 6 -14.63 0.67 20.69
CA GLN A 6 -13.36 0.42 19.99
C GLN A 6 -13.52 0.55 18.48
N LYS A 7 -14.63 0.07 17.90
CA LYS A 7 -14.93 0.24 16.46
C LYS A 7 -15.03 1.72 16.07
N ARG A 8 -15.72 2.53 16.88
CA ARG A 8 -15.84 3.99 16.65
C ARG A 8 -14.50 4.70 16.77
N ALA A 9 -13.66 4.32 17.73
CA ALA A 9 -12.33 4.88 17.90
C ALA A 9 -11.43 4.56 16.69
N THR A 10 -11.43 3.32 16.22
CA THR A 10 -10.68 2.91 15.02
C THR A 10 -11.19 3.64 13.76
N ALA A 11 -12.50 3.77 13.60
CA ALA A 11 -13.08 4.51 12.48
C ALA A 11 -12.70 6.00 12.49
N LYS A 12 -12.67 6.63 13.67
CA LYS A 12 -12.23 8.01 13.84
C LYS A 12 -10.75 8.17 13.47
N TYR A 13 -9.88 7.31 13.99
CA TYR A 13 -8.45 7.34 13.70
C TYR A 13 -8.18 7.13 12.21
N ASN A 14 -8.85 6.16 11.58
CA ASN A 14 -8.71 5.90 10.16
C ASN A 14 -9.17 7.09 9.32
N ARG A 15 -10.27 7.75 9.68
CA ARG A 15 -10.76 8.93 8.96
C ARG A 15 -9.83 10.14 9.09
N GLU A 16 -9.28 10.37 10.29
CA GLU A 16 -8.51 11.58 10.59
C GLU A 16 -7.02 11.47 10.25
N LYS A 17 -6.45 10.26 10.29
CA LYS A 17 -5.00 10.04 10.21
C LYS A 17 -4.56 9.15 9.06
N MET A 18 -5.46 8.39 8.44
CA MET A 18 -5.10 7.48 7.35
C MET A 18 -5.52 8.06 6.00
N VAL A 19 -4.59 8.04 5.05
CA VAL A 19 -4.88 8.39 3.65
C VAL A 19 -4.88 7.09 2.84
N GLN A 20 -6.00 6.79 2.20
CA GLN A 20 -6.10 5.67 1.28
C GLN A 20 -5.76 6.14 -0.14
N LYS A 21 -4.83 5.44 -0.79
CA LYS A 21 -4.52 5.59 -2.22
C LYS A 21 -4.81 4.28 -2.91
N VAL A 22 -5.62 4.34 -3.97
CA VAL A 22 -6.03 3.17 -4.75
C VAL A 22 -5.22 3.17 -6.04
N VAL A 23 -4.49 2.09 -6.29
CA VAL A 23 -3.79 1.84 -7.55
C VAL A 23 -4.60 0.83 -8.34
N ARG A 24 -4.89 1.13 -9.60
CA ARG A 24 -5.61 0.23 -10.51
C ARG A 24 -4.59 -0.42 -11.43
N PHE A 25 -4.64 -1.74 -11.53
CA PHE A 25 -3.83 -2.50 -12.48
C PHE A 25 -4.69 -2.80 -13.72
N SER A 26 -4.14 -2.55 -14.89
CA SER A 26 -4.78 -2.93 -16.15
C SER A 26 -4.60 -4.43 -16.43
N PRO A 27 -5.39 -5.02 -17.35
CA PRO A 27 -5.22 -6.43 -17.74
C PRO A 27 -3.82 -6.77 -18.29
N ASN A 28 -3.08 -5.78 -18.80
CA ASN A 28 -1.72 -5.95 -19.31
C ASN A 28 -0.66 -5.99 -18.20
N GLU A 29 -1.04 -5.60 -16.97
CA GLU A 29 -0.17 -5.58 -15.79
C GLU A 29 -0.50 -6.73 -14.83
N ARG A 30 -1.17 -7.78 -15.32
CA ARG A 30 -1.50 -8.97 -14.52
C ARG A 30 -0.26 -9.64 -13.94
N ASP A 31 0.87 -9.57 -14.63
CA ASP A 31 2.13 -10.12 -14.14
C ASP A 31 2.63 -9.36 -12.90
N LEU A 32 2.44 -8.03 -12.87
CA LEU A 32 2.76 -7.20 -11.69
C LEU A 32 1.83 -7.52 -10.52
N LEU A 33 0.54 -7.72 -10.81
CA LEU A 33 -0.43 -8.12 -9.79
C LEU A 33 -0.10 -9.50 -9.21
N ALA A 34 0.20 -10.49 -10.06
CA ALA A 34 0.58 -11.83 -9.63
C ALA A 34 1.88 -11.81 -8.80
N PHE A 35 2.85 -10.99 -9.18
CA PHE A 35 4.07 -10.81 -8.40
C PHE A 35 3.80 -10.15 -7.04
N LEU A 36 2.90 -9.17 -6.98
CA LEU A 36 2.49 -8.54 -5.72
C LEU A 36 1.74 -9.52 -4.82
N GLU A 37 0.82 -10.32 -5.39
CA GLU A 37 0.06 -11.36 -4.68
C GLU A 37 0.93 -12.49 -4.16
N SER A 38 2.07 -12.77 -4.82
CA SER A 38 3.05 -13.76 -4.33
C SER A 38 3.71 -13.38 -3.00
N LYS A 39 3.59 -12.12 -2.56
CA LYS A 39 4.19 -11.65 -1.30
C LYS A 39 3.23 -11.85 -0.13
N GLU A 40 3.77 -12.36 0.98
CA GLU A 40 3.03 -12.57 2.24
C GLU A 40 2.39 -11.26 2.76
N ASN A 41 3.03 -10.12 2.53
CA ASN A 41 2.51 -8.81 2.92
C ASN A 41 2.66 -7.78 1.80
N MET A 42 1.61 -7.66 0.96
CA MET A 42 1.55 -6.73 -0.17
C MET A 42 1.76 -5.27 0.26
N ALA A 43 1.07 -4.85 1.33
CA ALA A 43 1.15 -3.47 1.83
C ALA A 43 2.53 -3.15 2.41
N GLY A 44 3.15 -4.12 3.09
CA GLY A 44 4.51 -4.01 3.61
C GLY A 44 5.53 -3.91 2.48
N TYR A 45 5.40 -4.76 1.46
CA TYR A 45 6.26 -4.77 0.29
C TYR A 45 6.22 -3.45 -0.49
N ILE A 46 5.03 -2.91 -0.76
CA ILE A 46 4.89 -1.61 -1.43
C ILE A 46 5.54 -0.50 -0.58
N LYS A 47 5.32 -0.49 0.73
CA LYS A 47 5.92 0.51 1.62
C LYS A 47 7.44 0.40 1.70
N SER A 48 8.01 -0.82 1.63
CA SER A 48 9.46 -0.98 1.61
C SER A 48 10.07 -0.50 0.29
N LEU A 49 9.38 -0.74 -0.84
CA LEU A 49 9.78 -0.18 -2.14
C LEU A 49 9.78 1.34 -2.12
N ILE A 50 8.69 1.97 -1.65
CA ILE A 50 8.60 3.43 -1.54
C ILE A 50 9.72 3.97 -0.64
N ARG A 51 9.99 3.32 0.51
CA ARG A 51 11.06 3.75 1.42
C ARG A 51 12.44 3.61 0.78
N ALA A 52 12.71 2.50 0.08
CA ALA A 52 13.98 2.28 -0.60
C ALA A 52 14.20 3.29 -1.75
N ASP A 53 13.12 3.65 -2.45
CA ASP A 53 13.11 4.70 -3.48
C ASP A 53 13.40 6.08 -2.88
N MET A 54 12.73 6.45 -1.79
CA MET A 54 13.01 7.69 -1.04
C MET A 54 14.45 7.77 -0.53
N GLU A 55 15.04 6.64 -0.14
CA GLU A 55 16.43 6.53 0.32
C GLU A 55 17.45 6.50 -0.84
N GLY A 56 16.99 6.59 -2.10
CA GLY A 56 17.84 6.60 -3.29
C GLY A 56 18.48 5.25 -3.62
N ARG A 57 17.99 4.16 -3.02
CA ARG A 57 18.49 2.80 -3.27
C ARG A 57 17.87 2.14 -4.50
N LEU A 58 16.81 2.75 -5.03
CA LEU A 58 16.19 2.37 -6.30
C LEU A 58 16.34 3.54 -7.28
N THR A 59 16.85 3.27 -8.47
CA THR A 59 16.86 4.24 -9.57
C THR A 59 15.63 3.98 -10.44
N ILE A 60 14.44 4.36 -9.94
CA ILE A 60 13.23 4.29 -10.74
C ILE A 60 13.16 5.55 -11.59
N LYS A 61 13.61 5.46 -12.84
CA LYS A 61 13.31 6.50 -13.83
C LYS A 61 11.85 6.36 -14.24
N LEU A 62 10.98 7.11 -13.57
CA LEU A 62 9.68 7.44 -14.12
C LEU A 62 9.92 8.59 -15.09
N ASP A 63 10.18 8.25 -16.35
CA ASP A 63 10.20 9.24 -17.42
C ASP A 63 8.80 9.85 -17.48
N CYS A 64 8.75 11.14 -17.15
CA CYS A 64 7.54 11.95 -17.05
C CYS A 64 7.06 12.38 -18.43
#